data_AF-A0A316VVW4-F1
#
_entry.id   AF-A0A316VVW4-F1
#
_cell.length_a   1.000
_cell.length_b   1.000
_cell.length_c   1.000
_cell.angle_alpha   90.00
_cell.angle_beta   90.00
_cell.angle_gamma   90.00
#
_symmetry.space_group_name_H-M   'P 1'
#
loop_
_entity.id
_entity.type
_entity.pdbx_description
1 polymer ?
#
loop_
_entity_poly.entity_id
_entity_poly.type
_entity_poly.pdbx_seq_one_letter_code
_entity_poly.pdbx_strand_id
1 'polypeptide(L)'
;MSAQYYRRRAGVPYPAVFASDASIEAEHQQRLSAASKSSAATAAAAAPGPKAQFNCAQRAHANTLETLPGFLLCLFVAGLGNAELAAALGGVWVIGRIWFTLGE
;
A
#
# COMPACT_ATOMS: atom_id res chain seq x y z
N MET A 1 -7.55 5.80 1.62
CA MET A 1 -7.04 5.87 3.01
C MET A 1 -5.64 6.47 2.96
N SER A 2 -5.29 7.41 3.84
CA SER A 2 -3.98 8.10 3.79
C SER A 2 -2.89 7.33 4.54
N ALA A 3 -1.62 7.44 4.13
CA ALA A 3 -0.50 6.74 4.79
C ALA A 3 -0.39 7.02 6.31
N GLN A 4 -0.88 8.17 6.75
CA GLN A 4 -0.99 8.55 8.16
C GLN A 4 -1.95 7.66 8.96
N TYR A 5 -3.01 7.16 8.31
CA TYR A 5 -3.98 6.24 8.93
C TYR A 5 -3.32 4.89 9.25
N TYR A 6 -2.62 4.29 8.29
CA TYR A 6 -1.91 3.03 8.47
C TYR A 6 -0.77 3.16 9.49
N ARG A 7 -0.01 4.28 9.48
CA ARG A 7 1.04 4.54 10.48
C ARG A 7 0.48 4.59 11.90
N ARG A 8 -0.63 5.31 12.14
CA ARG A 8 -1.27 5.39 13.46
C ARG A 8 -1.77 4.03 13.94
N ARG A 9 -2.33 3.22 13.03
CA ARG A 9 -2.73 1.84 13.33
C ARG A 9 -1.55 0.92 13.64
N ALA A 10 -0.42 1.13 12.95
CA ALA A 10 0.80 0.35 13.15
C ALA A 10 1.64 0.82 14.35
N GLY A 11 1.35 2.00 14.91
CA GLY A 11 2.09 2.56 16.04
C GLY A 11 3.56 2.89 15.73
N VAL A 12 3.93 3.07 14.46
CA VAL A 12 5.32 3.32 14.05
C VAL A 12 5.72 4.77 14.42
N PRO A 13 6.71 4.98 15.31
CA PRO A 13 7.11 6.31 15.77
C PRO A 13 7.87 7.09 14.69
N TYR A 14 7.67 8.41 14.65
CA TYR A 14 8.47 9.30 13.78
C TYR A 14 9.91 9.38 14.33
N PRO A 15 10.97 9.36 13.48
CA PRO A 15 10.99 9.53 12.02
C PRO A 15 11.00 8.22 11.19
N ALA A 16 10.64 7.06 11.76
CA ALA A 16 10.73 5.79 11.03
C ALA A 16 9.81 5.77 9.78
N VAL A 17 10.40 5.41 8.63
CA VAL A 17 9.72 5.37 7.33
C VAL A 17 8.99 4.04 7.12
N PHE A 18 9.59 2.94 7.59
CA PHE A 18 9.06 1.57 7.54
C PHE A 18 9.02 0.97 8.94
N ALA A 19 8.20 -0.06 9.14
CA ALA A 19 8.34 -0.96 10.28
C ALA A 19 9.59 -1.83 10.08
N SER A 20 10.43 -1.95 11.10
CA SER A 20 11.62 -2.82 11.05
C SER A 20 11.21 -4.28 11.07
N ASP A 21 11.94 -5.15 10.37
CA ASP A 21 11.64 -6.58 10.29
C ASP A 21 11.54 -7.21 11.69
N ALA A 22 12.45 -6.85 12.61
CA ALA A 22 12.39 -7.30 14.00
C ALA A 22 11.06 -6.95 14.71
N SER A 23 10.48 -5.77 14.43
CA SER A 23 9.21 -5.34 15.02
C SER A 23 7.98 -6.02 14.41
N ILE A 24 8.12 -6.52 13.17
CA ILE A 24 7.13 -7.30 12.44
C ILE A 24 7.18 -8.75 12.91
N GLU A 25 8.38 -9.33 13.01
CA GLU A 25 8.60 -10.67 13.55
C GLU A 25 8.12 -10.80 14.99
N ALA A 26 8.40 -9.79 15.84
CA ALA A 26 7.90 -9.77 17.21
C ALA A 26 6.36 -9.74 17.27
N GLU A 27 5.72 -8.96 16.39
CA GLU A 27 4.26 -8.91 16.28
C GLU A 27 3.68 -10.22 15.74
N HIS A 28 4.35 -10.86 14.79
CA HIS A 28 3.98 -12.14 14.24
C HIS A 28 4.11 -13.25 15.30
N GLN A 29 5.21 -13.30 16.05
CA GLN A 29 5.40 -14.23 17.18
C GLN A 29 4.35 -14.03 18.28
N GLN A 30 4.00 -12.77 18.58
CA GLN A 30 2.94 -12.46 19.53
C GLN A 30 1.56 -12.92 19.02
N ARG A 31 1.28 -12.78 17.73
CA ARG A 31 0.06 -13.31 17.10
C ARG A 31 0.01 -14.83 17.11
N LEU A 32 1.11 -15.51 16.79
CA LEU A 32 1.20 -16.97 16.81
C LEU A 32 0.99 -17.55 18.22
N SER A 33 1.55 -16.90 19.24
CA SER A 33 1.38 -17.32 20.65
C SER A 33 0.00 -16.98 21.23
N ALA A 34 -0.70 -15.97 20.70
CA ALA A 34 -2.12 -15.74 20.98
C ALA A 34 -3.00 -16.75 20.22
N ALA A 35 -2.64 -17.09 18.98
CA ALA A 35 -3.35 -18.07 18.16
C ALA A 35 -3.27 -19.48 18.73
N SER A 36 -2.14 -19.91 19.32
CA SER A 36 -2.07 -21.22 19.98
C SER A 36 -3.02 -21.38 21.16
N LYS A 37 -3.49 -20.27 21.75
CA LYS A 37 -4.45 -20.26 22.86
C LYS A 37 -5.91 -20.22 22.41
N SER A 38 -6.18 -20.05 21.10
CA SER A 38 -7.56 -20.00 20.56
C SER A 38 -7.71 -20.93 19.36
N SER A 39 -8.75 -21.77 19.35
CA SER A 39 -9.01 -22.79 18.31
C SER A 39 -9.34 -22.24 16.91
N ALA A 40 -9.30 -20.92 16.69
CA ALA A 40 -9.47 -20.23 15.41
C ALA A 40 -8.14 -20.00 14.64
N ALA A 41 -7.10 -20.79 14.96
CA ALA A 41 -5.71 -20.58 14.59
C ALA A 41 -5.44 -20.45 13.07
N THR A 42 -6.28 -21.06 12.21
CA THR A 42 -6.00 -21.15 10.77
C THR A 42 -6.37 -19.87 9.99
N ALA A 43 -7.31 -19.06 10.48
CA ALA A 43 -7.74 -17.84 9.77
C ALA A 43 -6.95 -16.58 10.20
N ALA A 44 -6.54 -16.51 11.47
CA ALA A 44 -5.81 -15.35 12.00
C ALA A 44 -4.33 -15.29 11.56
N ALA A 45 -3.74 -16.44 11.18
CA ALA A 45 -2.36 -16.52 10.71
C ALA A 45 -2.15 -15.94 9.29
N ALA A 46 -3.20 -15.84 8.48
CA ALA A 46 -3.11 -15.38 7.10
C ALA A 46 -3.28 -13.85 6.94
N ALA A 47 -3.88 -13.16 7.91
CA ALA A 47 -4.13 -11.72 7.80
C ALA A 47 -2.86 -10.91 8.18
N PRO A 48 -2.38 -10.01 7.30
CA PRO A 48 -1.20 -9.21 7.58
C PRO A 48 -1.46 -8.29 8.79
N GLY A 49 -0.49 -8.23 9.71
CA GLY A 49 -0.57 -7.33 10.87
C GLY A 49 -0.52 -5.85 10.49
N PRO A 50 -0.97 -4.92 11.35
CA PRO A 50 -0.91 -3.48 11.10
C PRO A 50 0.45 -2.96 10.60
N LYS A 51 1.57 -3.47 11.13
CA LYS A 51 2.91 -3.09 10.65
C LYS A 51 3.20 -3.58 9.23
N ALA A 52 2.77 -4.80 8.89
CA ALA A 52 2.89 -5.34 7.54
C ALA A 52 2.00 -4.59 6.54
N GLN A 53 0.76 -4.25 6.92
CA GLN A 53 -0.14 -3.41 6.11
C GLN A 53 0.47 -2.02 5.86
N PHE A 54 1.12 -1.42 6.86
CA PHE A 54 1.83 -0.16 6.69
C PHE A 54 2.97 -0.27 5.66
N ASN A 55 3.79 -1.32 5.74
CA ASN A 55 4.85 -1.53 4.75
C ASN A 55 4.30 -1.82 3.35
N CYS A 56 3.18 -2.55 3.24
CA CYS A 56 2.49 -2.80 1.97
C CYS A 56 2.04 -1.49 1.32
N ALA A 57 1.31 -0.65 2.08
CA ALA A 57 0.87 0.66 1.61
C ALA A 57 2.04 1.57 1.20
N GLN A 58 3.16 1.52 1.92
CA GLN A 58 4.39 2.24 1.53
C GLN A 58 4.97 1.73 0.21
N ARG A 59 4.94 0.41 -0.02
CA ARG A 59 5.42 -0.21 -1.27
C ARG A 59 4.54 0.16 -2.47
N ALA A 60 3.22 0.12 -2.31
CA ALA A 60 2.30 0.59 -3.35
C ALA A 60 2.48 2.08 -3.67
N HIS A 61 2.74 2.89 -2.64
CA HIS A 61 3.04 4.30 -2.81
C HIS A 61 4.33 4.52 -3.61
N ALA A 62 5.41 3.81 -3.26
CA ALA A 62 6.67 3.86 -4.01
C ALA A 62 6.50 3.40 -5.47
N ASN A 63 5.79 2.30 -5.72
CA ASN A 63 5.50 1.82 -7.09
C ASN A 63 4.75 2.85 -7.93
N THR A 64 3.83 3.59 -7.30
CA THR A 64 3.10 4.67 -7.98
C THR A 64 4.03 5.82 -8.32
N LEU A 65 4.92 6.23 -7.40
CA LEU A 65 5.88 7.31 -7.64
C LEU A 65 6.91 6.98 -8.73
N GLU A 66 7.32 5.72 -8.87
CA GLU A 66 8.25 5.29 -9.93
C GLU A 66 7.63 5.38 -11.33
N THR A 67 6.31 5.15 -11.43
CA THR A 67 5.59 5.12 -12.71
C THR A 67 4.91 6.44 -13.07
N LEU A 68 4.59 7.27 -12.06
CA LEU A 68 3.94 8.56 -12.21
C LEU A 68 4.66 9.54 -13.16
N PRO A 69 5.98 9.80 -13.05
CA PRO A 69 6.63 10.81 -13.89
C PRO A 69 6.60 10.42 -15.38
N GLY A 70 6.82 9.14 -15.70
CA GLY A 70 6.73 8.64 -17.07
C GLY A 70 5.30 8.74 -17.63
N PHE A 71 4.30 8.36 -16.82
CA PHE A 71 2.91 8.50 -17.19
C PHE A 71 2.50 9.96 -17.45
N LEU A 72 2.91 10.89 -16.58
CA LEU A 72 2.60 12.32 -16.73
C LEU A 72 3.25 12.93 -17.99
N LEU A 73 4.48 12.55 -18.32
CA LEU A 73 5.14 12.99 -19.55
C LEU A 73 4.40 12.47 -20.79
N CYS A 74 4.06 11.18 -20.83
CA CYS A 74 3.30 10.61 -21.94
C CYS A 74 1.91 11.26 -22.08
N LEU A 75 1.23 11.50 -20.96
CA LEU A 75 -0.07 12.15 -20.94
C LEU A 75 0.01 13.60 -21.43
N PHE A 76 1.05 14.33 -21.04
CA PHE A 76 1.29 15.70 -21.49
C PHE A 76 1.55 15.76 -23.00
N VAL A 77 2.44 14.92 -23.52
CA VAL A 77 2.74 14.86 -24.97
C VAL A 77 1.51 14.43 -25.77
N ALA A 78 0.77 13.42 -25.31
CA ALA A 78 -0.46 12.99 -25.96
C ALA A 78 -1.55 14.09 -25.95
N GLY A 79 -1.64 14.85 -24.85
CA GLY A 79 -2.60 15.95 -24.70
C GLY A 79 -2.36 17.13 -25.65
N LEU A 80 -1.12 17.34 -26.11
CA LEU A 80 -0.81 18.34 -27.13
C LEU A 80 -1.40 17.99 -28.50
N GLY A 81 -1.54 16.69 -28.81
CA GLY A 81 -2.12 16.23 -30.08
C GLY A 81 -3.63 16.05 -30.01
N ASN A 82 -4.14 15.41 -28.95
CA ASN A 82 -5.57 15.14 -28.79
C ASN A 82 -5.96 15.10 -27.30
N ALA A 83 -6.50 16.22 -26.81
CA ALA A 83 -6.82 16.41 -25.39
C ALA A 83 -7.91 15.44 -24.89
N GLU A 84 -8.90 15.09 -25.72
CA GLU A 84 -9.98 14.18 -25.33
C GLU A 84 -9.47 12.74 -25.14
N LEU A 85 -8.65 12.25 -26.07
CA LEU A 85 -8.07 10.92 -25.99
C LEU A 85 -7.09 10.80 -24.82
N ALA A 86 -6.28 11.82 -24.60
CA ALA A 86 -5.38 11.90 -23.46
C ALA A 86 -6.17 11.85 -22.14
N ALA A 87 -7.25 12.64 -22.01
CA ALA A 87 -8.08 12.64 -20.82
C ALA A 87 -8.75 11.28 -20.56
N ALA A 88 -9.24 10.61 -21.60
CA ALA A 88 -9.84 9.28 -21.47
C ALA A 88 -8.81 8.24 -21.00
N LEU A 89 -7.64 8.17 -21.62
CA LEU A 89 -6.56 7.24 -21.23
C LEU A 89 -6.04 7.54 -19.82
N GLY A 90 -5.91 8.83 -19.47
CA GLY A 90 -5.52 9.23 -18.13
C GLY A 90 -6.55 8.83 -17.08
N GLY A 91 -7.84 8.95 -17.39
CA GLY A 91 -8.93 8.49 -16.53
C GLY A 91 -8.88 6.97 -16.29
N VAL A 92 -8.67 6.18 -17.35
CA VAL A 92 -8.51 4.72 -17.24
C VAL A 92 -7.33 4.36 -16.34
N TRP A 93 -6.20 5.05 -16.46
CA TRP A 93 -5.03 4.82 -15.61
C TRP A 93 -5.30 5.14 -14.13
N VAL A 94 -5.98 6.25 -13.84
CA VAL A 94 -6.36 6.63 -12.46
C VAL A 94 -7.29 5.59 -11.85
N ILE A 95 -8.30 5.12 -12.60
CA ILE A 95 -9.20 4.06 -12.14
C ILE A 95 -8.39 2.80 -11.83
N GLY A 96 -7.52 2.35 -12.75
CA GLY A 96 -6.66 1.18 -12.51
C GLY A 96 -5.85 1.28 -11.21
N ARG A 97 -5.36 2.48 -10.86
CA ARG A 97 -4.63 2.72 -9.61
C ARG A 97 -5.51 2.69 -8.35
N ILE A 98 -6.76 3.16 -8.44
CA ILE A 98 -7.72 3.02 -7.34
C ILE A 98 -7.95 1.54 -7.03
N TRP A 99 -8.18 0.72 -8.05
CA TRP A 99 -8.38 -0.72 -7.87
C TRP A 99 -7.13 -1.42 -7.31
N PHE A 100 -5.95 -1.06 -7.82
CA PHE A 100 -4.68 -1.59 -7.33
C PHE A 100 -4.47 -1.30 -5.83
N THR A 101 -4.71 -0.07 -5.38
CA THR A 101 -4.51 0.34 -3.98
C THR A 101 -5.60 -0.14 -3.02
N LEU A 102 -6.76 -0.58 -3.52
CA LEU A 102 -7.81 -1.22 -2.73
C LEU A 102 -7.57 -2.72 -2.52
N GLY A 103 -6.73 -3.34 -3.34
CA GLY A 103 -6.35 -4.75 -3.24
C GLY A 103 -5.29 -5.04 -2.16
N GLU A 104 -4.85 -4.01 -1.43
CA GLU A 104 -3.85 -4.07 -0.36
C GLU A 104 -4.45 -3.77 1.03
#